data_AF-A0A5J9SWI4-F1
#
_entry.id   AF-A0A5J9SWI4-F1
#
_cell.length_a   1.000
_cell.length_b   1.000
_cell.length_c   1.000
_cell.angle_alpha   90.00
_cell.angle_beta   90.00
_cell.angle_gamma   90.00
#
_symmetry.space_group_name_H-M   'P 1'
#
loop_
_entity.id
_entity.type
_entity.pdbx_description
1 polymer ?
#
loop_
_entity_poly.entity_id
_entity_poly.type
_entity_poly.pdbx_seq_one_letter_code
_entity_poly.pdbx_strand_id
1 'polypeptide(L)'
;MASNASEKARALQQCESDLDLVIARLTNLGLDPAPAVGSSTDAHPAAAEAESAALPPFPPCGSRAEWAEVLFDRMNGAADPGEAKARAAALLEAFERSVAADLKVAAWQNGVLKKAVLVQHRLHKAQEEANRELRRQVAACQERARKLEADNYALSVHLRQAQQSSMPGRFHPEVF
;
A
#
# COMPACT_ATOMS: atom_id res chain seq x y z
N MET A 1 14.59 -22.59 17.20
CA MET A 1 14.25 -22.07 15.85
C MET A 1 12.87 -21.41 15.77
N ALA A 2 11.82 -21.96 16.40
CA ALA A 2 10.46 -21.37 16.37
C ALA A 2 10.33 -20.00 17.08
N SER A 3 11.11 -19.74 18.14
CA SER A 3 11.05 -18.47 18.90
C SER A 3 11.40 -17.25 18.03
N ASN A 4 12.52 -17.31 17.29
CA ASN A 4 12.98 -16.21 16.42
C ASN A 4 12.01 -15.87 15.27
N ALA A 5 11.28 -16.86 14.74
CA ALA A 5 10.29 -16.63 13.69
C ALA A 5 9.05 -15.90 14.25
N SER A 6 8.61 -16.28 15.45
CA SER A 6 7.50 -15.60 16.14
C SER A 6 7.85 -14.18 16.59
N GLU A 7 9.11 -13.96 17.00
CA GLU A 7 9.61 -12.65 17.40
C GLU A 7 9.74 -11.69 16.21
N LYS A 8 10.23 -12.17 15.05
CA LYS A 8 10.23 -11.38 13.82
C LYS A 8 8.82 -11.04 13.34
N ALA A 9 7.89 -11.98 13.41
CA ALA A 9 6.49 -11.74 13.03
C ALA A 9 5.86 -10.67 13.93
N ARG A 10 6.09 -10.74 15.24
CA ARG A 10 5.65 -9.70 16.19
C ARG A 10 6.31 -8.35 15.93
N ALA A 11 7.61 -8.30 15.64
CA ALA A 11 8.30 -7.05 15.37
C ALA A 11 7.78 -6.36 14.10
N LEU A 12 7.48 -7.13 13.04
CA LEU A 12 6.87 -6.59 11.82
C LEU A 12 5.44 -6.09 12.07
N GLN A 13 4.65 -6.86 12.81
CA GLN A 13 3.30 -6.48 13.18
C GLN A 13 3.28 -5.22 14.03
N GLN A 14 4.23 -5.08 14.96
CA GLN A 14 4.40 -3.89 15.79
C GLN A 14 4.72 -2.66 14.94
N CYS A 15 5.67 -2.78 14.01
CA CYS A 15 6.03 -1.71 13.06
C CYS A 15 4.86 -1.32 12.14
N GLU A 16 4.02 -2.28 11.74
CA GLU A 16 2.82 -2.02 10.94
C GLU A 16 1.78 -1.23 11.75
N SER A 17 1.46 -1.68 12.97
CA SER A 17 0.56 -0.96 13.86
C SER A 17 1.08 0.42 14.28
N ASP A 18 2.39 0.60 14.45
CA ASP A 18 3.00 1.91 14.75
C ASP A 18 2.89 2.86 13.56
N LEU A 19 3.03 2.36 12.33
CA LEU A 19 2.85 3.15 11.11
C LEU A 19 1.40 3.54 10.89
N ASP A 20 0.46 2.62 11.14
CA ASP A 20 -0.97 2.90 11.07
C ASP A 20 -1.39 3.91 12.14
N LEU A 21 -0.81 3.84 13.33
CA LEU A 21 -1.02 4.82 14.39
C LEU A 21 -0.48 6.20 14.00
N VAL A 22 0.67 6.28 13.34
CA VAL A 22 1.22 7.55 12.83
C VAL A 22 0.32 8.10 11.72
N ILE A 23 -0.22 7.27 10.83
CA ILE A 23 -1.16 7.66 9.78
C ILE A 23 -2.48 8.16 10.37
N ALA A 24 -3.04 7.44 11.36
CA ALA A 24 -4.24 7.84 12.10
C ALA A 24 -4.02 9.15 12.89
N ARG A 25 -2.83 9.34 13.46
CA ARG A 25 -2.47 10.60 14.14
C ARG A 25 -2.30 11.75 13.15
N LEU A 26 -1.70 11.52 11.98
CA LEU A 26 -1.52 12.57 10.97
C LEU A 26 -2.84 13.00 10.32
N THR A 27 -3.80 12.07 10.20
CA THR A 27 -5.16 12.34 9.71
C THR A 27 -5.99 13.08 10.75
N ASN A 28 -5.93 12.64 12.02
CA ASN A 28 -6.61 13.33 13.14
C ASN A 28 -5.98 14.69 13.50
N LEU A 29 -4.69 14.93 13.22
CA LEU A 29 -4.03 16.23 13.42
C LEU A 29 -4.39 17.28 12.34
N GLY A 30 -5.39 16.99 11.50
CA GLY A 30 -6.14 18.04 10.79
C GLY A 30 -5.73 18.23 9.34
N LEU A 31 -6.06 17.25 8.49
CA LEU A 31 -6.28 17.50 7.07
C LEU A 31 -7.69 17.06 6.61
N ASP A 32 -8.66 17.10 7.52
CA ASP A 32 -10.07 17.20 7.13
C ASP A 32 -10.43 18.68 6.94
N PRO A 33 -10.78 19.12 5.71
CA PRO A 33 -11.42 20.41 5.52
C PRO A 33 -12.90 20.25 5.88
N ALA A 34 -13.26 20.32 7.17
CA ALA A 34 -14.66 20.37 7.57
C ALA A 34 -15.16 21.83 7.64
N PRO A 35 -16.31 22.16 7.02
CA PRO A 35 -16.85 23.51 7.00
C PRO A 35 -17.68 23.85 8.25
N ALA A 36 -17.68 25.15 8.58
CA ALA A 36 -18.73 25.93 9.26
C ALA A 36 -18.65 26.22 10.79
N VAL A 37 -18.52 27.53 11.07
CA VAL A 37 -19.36 28.39 11.95
C VAL A 37 -19.49 28.08 13.46
N GLY A 38 -18.95 29.01 14.28
CA GLY A 38 -19.71 29.74 15.30
C GLY A 38 -19.66 29.28 16.76
N SER A 39 -18.98 30.04 17.63
CA SER A 39 -19.54 30.45 18.94
C SER A 39 -18.79 31.67 19.50
N SER A 40 -19.56 32.53 20.16
CA SER A 40 -19.41 33.94 20.48
C SER A 40 -18.63 34.27 21.77
N THR A 41 -17.95 35.43 21.82
CA THR A 41 -18.11 36.42 22.92
C THR A 41 -17.58 37.83 22.55
N ASP A 42 -18.48 38.81 22.72
CA ASP A 42 -18.34 40.24 23.08
C ASP A 42 -17.70 41.33 22.17
N ALA A 43 -18.62 42.14 21.61
CA ALA A 43 -18.78 43.61 21.77
C ALA A 43 -17.83 44.65 21.09
N HIS A 44 -18.44 45.35 20.10
CA HIS A 44 -18.35 46.80 19.75
C HIS A 44 -17.18 47.33 18.85
N PRO A 45 -17.36 48.46 18.12
CA PRO A 45 -18.03 48.51 16.81
C PRO A 45 -17.26 49.36 15.74
N ALA A 46 -17.83 49.43 14.53
CA ALA A 46 -17.65 50.48 13.52
C ALA A 46 -16.26 50.62 12.83
N ALA A 47 -16.16 50.13 11.59
CA ALA A 47 -15.95 50.97 10.41
C ALA A 47 -15.87 50.12 9.13
N ALA A 48 -16.77 50.42 8.19
CA ALA A 48 -16.61 50.26 6.75
C ALA A 48 -16.16 48.89 6.21
N GLU A 49 -17.09 47.93 6.16
CA GLU A 49 -17.05 46.93 5.10
C GLU A 49 -17.73 47.50 3.87
N ALA A 50 -16.92 48.10 2.99
CA ALA A 50 -17.28 48.27 1.60
C ALA A 50 -17.36 46.87 0.97
N GLU A 51 -18.58 46.33 1.00
CA GLU A 51 -19.20 45.52 -0.04
C GLU A 51 -18.19 45.08 -1.12
N SER A 52 -17.57 43.93 -0.87
CA SER A 52 -16.75 43.23 -1.86
C SER A 52 -17.69 42.83 -2.98
N ALA A 53 -17.78 43.71 -3.98
CA ALA A 53 -18.57 43.53 -5.18
C ALA A 53 -18.33 42.11 -5.70
N ALA A 54 -19.43 41.36 -5.77
CA ALA A 54 -19.50 39.97 -6.16
C ALA A 54 -18.66 39.69 -7.42
N LEU A 55 -17.42 39.24 -7.21
CA LEU A 55 -16.64 38.63 -8.26
C LEU A 55 -17.22 37.22 -8.49
N PRO A 56 -17.54 36.84 -9.75
CA PRO A 56 -18.13 35.55 -10.04
C PRO A 56 -17.20 34.41 -9.56
N PRO A 57 -17.75 33.22 -9.31
CA PRO A 57 -16.98 32.06 -8.87
C PRO A 57 -15.86 31.79 -9.85
N PHE A 58 -14.61 31.89 -9.39
CA PHE A 58 -13.46 31.46 -10.18
C PHE A 58 -13.64 29.98 -10.54
N PRO A 59 -13.37 29.56 -11.78
CA PRO A 59 -13.56 28.17 -12.19
C PRO A 59 -12.63 27.28 -11.37
N PRO A 60 -13.15 26.44 -10.46
CA PRO A 60 -12.32 25.48 -9.75
C PRO A 60 -12.04 24.34 -10.73
N CYS A 61 -10.81 24.28 -11.26
CA CYS A 61 -10.34 23.22 -12.17
C CYS A 61 -10.84 23.29 -13.62
N GLY A 62 -10.82 24.48 -14.22
CA GLY A 62 -11.03 24.63 -15.67
C GLY A 62 -9.80 24.26 -16.50
N SER A 63 -10.03 23.85 -17.75
CA SER A 63 -8.93 23.67 -18.72
C SER A 63 -8.20 24.99 -19.00
N ARG A 64 -6.98 24.95 -19.55
CA ARG A 64 -6.23 26.17 -19.94
C ARG A 64 -7.06 27.12 -20.79
N ALA A 65 -7.93 26.58 -21.66
CA ALA A 65 -8.81 27.38 -22.50
C ALA A 65 -9.84 28.15 -21.67
N GLU A 66 -10.49 27.50 -20.71
CA GLU A 66 -11.48 28.15 -19.83
C GLU A 66 -10.85 29.25 -18.97
N TRP A 67 -9.63 29.04 -18.44
CA TRP A 67 -8.91 30.10 -17.73
C TRP A 67 -8.56 31.29 -18.63
N ALA A 68 -8.25 31.05 -19.90
CA ALA A 68 -7.96 32.11 -20.87
C ALA A 68 -9.21 32.91 -21.27
N GLU A 69 -10.35 32.23 -21.48
CA GLU A 69 -11.63 32.88 -21.75
C GLU A 69 -12.09 33.72 -20.55
N VAL A 70 -12.02 33.17 -19.33
CA VAL A 70 -12.37 33.91 -18.10
C VAL A 70 -11.44 35.12 -17.88
N LEU A 71 -10.15 35.02 -18.23
CA LEU A 71 -9.24 36.15 -18.19
C LEU A 71 -9.64 37.22 -19.21
N PHE A 72 -9.92 36.81 -20.45
CA PHE A 72 -10.30 37.71 -21.54
C PHE A 72 -11.62 38.44 -21.23
N ASP A 73 -12.65 37.72 -20.82
CA ASP A 73 -13.96 38.29 -20.46
C ASP A 73 -13.84 39.29 -19.30
N ARG A 74 -13.00 38.99 -18.31
CA ARG A 74 -12.83 39.82 -17.12
C ARG A 74 -12.01 41.08 -17.37
N MET A 75 -11.03 41.01 -18.28
CA MET A 75 -10.28 42.17 -18.76
C MET A 75 -11.14 43.04 -19.68
N ASN A 76 -11.97 42.44 -20.54
CA ASN A 76 -12.84 43.15 -21.47
C ASN A 76 -13.98 43.91 -20.75
N GLY A 77 -14.40 43.45 -19.56
CA GLY A 77 -15.37 44.14 -18.71
C GLY A 77 -14.79 45.18 -17.74
N ALA A 78 -13.51 45.56 -17.85
CA ALA A 78 -12.88 46.56 -16.97
C ALA A 78 -13.05 47.99 -17.50
N ALA A 79 -13.26 48.96 -16.60
CA ALA A 79 -13.47 50.36 -16.97
C ALA A 79 -12.16 51.08 -17.31
N ASP A 80 -11.05 50.64 -16.70
CA ASP A 80 -9.74 51.23 -16.88
C ASP A 80 -8.63 50.15 -16.94
N PRO A 81 -7.46 50.45 -17.54
CA PRO A 81 -6.39 49.47 -17.69
C PRO A 81 -5.75 49.04 -16.35
N GLY A 82 -5.84 49.86 -15.30
CA GLY A 82 -5.39 49.51 -13.95
C GLY A 82 -6.31 48.48 -13.30
N GLU A 83 -7.62 48.65 -13.45
CA GLU A 83 -8.65 47.71 -13.03
C GLU A 83 -8.54 46.38 -13.79
N ALA A 84 -8.32 46.43 -15.11
CA ALA A 84 -8.07 45.23 -15.92
C ALA A 84 -6.86 44.45 -15.39
N LYS A 85 -5.77 45.16 -15.07
CA LYS A 85 -4.54 44.55 -14.51
C LYS A 85 -4.76 43.96 -13.12
N ALA A 86 -5.47 44.66 -12.24
CA ALA A 86 -5.80 44.15 -10.91
C ALA A 86 -6.68 42.89 -10.98
N ARG A 87 -7.68 42.87 -11.86
CA ARG A 87 -8.56 41.71 -12.09
C ARG A 87 -7.82 40.52 -12.70
N ALA A 88 -6.87 40.77 -13.59
CA ALA A 88 -6.00 39.74 -14.19
C ALA A 88 -5.01 39.16 -13.16
N ALA A 89 -4.39 40.01 -12.33
CA ALA A 89 -3.51 39.55 -11.26
C ALA A 89 -4.26 38.65 -10.26
N ALA A 90 -5.45 39.06 -9.83
CA ALA A 90 -6.29 38.26 -8.92
C ALA A 90 -6.71 36.91 -9.52
N LEU A 91 -6.91 36.84 -10.85
CA LEU A 91 -7.19 35.58 -11.56
C LEU A 91 -5.98 34.65 -11.58
N LEU A 92 -4.81 35.18 -11.90
CA LEU A 92 -3.57 34.40 -11.94
C LEU A 92 -3.20 33.87 -10.55
N GLU A 93 -3.38 34.66 -9.49
CA GLU A 93 -3.21 34.18 -8.12
C GLU A 93 -4.20 33.05 -7.76
N ALA A 94 -5.44 33.11 -8.27
CA ALA A 94 -6.41 32.04 -8.06
C ALA A 94 -6.02 30.75 -8.80
N PHE A 95 -5.52 30.88 -10.03
CA PHE A 95 -4.96 29.77 -10.80
C PHE A 95 -3.73 29.15 -10.12
N GLU A 96 -2.79 29.97 -9.63
CA GLU A 96 -1.62 29.50 -8.91
C GLU A 96 -2.01 28.71 -7.64
N ARG A 97 -3.02 29.21 -6.91
CA ARG A 97 -3.56 28.50 -5.73
C ARG A 97 -4.22 27.18 -6.10
N SER A 98 -4.98 27.10 -7.19
CA SER A 98 -5.58 25.82 -7.62
C SER A 98 -4.52 24.82 -8.05
N VAL A 99 -3.55 25.25 -8.85
CA VAL A 99 -2.42 24.40 -9.28
C VAL A 99 -1.61 23.91 -8.08
N ALA A 100 -1.34 24.77 -7.11
CA ALA A 100 -0.63 24.37 -5.89
C ALA A 100 -1.41 23.35 -5.05
N ALA A 101 -2.74 23.44 -5.00
CA ALA A 101 -3.58 22.46 -4.33
C ALA A 101 -3.54 21.10 -5.06
N ASP A 102 -3.68 21.11 -6.39
CA ASP A 102 -3.63 19.89 -7.21
C ASP A 102 -2.27 19.19 -7.10
N LEU A 103 -1.17 19.95 -7.12
CA LEU A 103 0.18 19.41 -6.93
C LEU A 103 0.33 18.75 -5.54
N LYS A 104 -0.23 19.35 -4.49
CA LYS A 104 -0.20 18.76 -3.13
C LYS A 104 -0.96 17.44 -3.10
N VAL A 105 -2.14 17.37 -3.70
CA VAL A 105 -2.93 16.13 -3.80
C VAL A 105 -2.17 15.08 -4.61
N ALA A 106 -1.61 15.44 -5.76
CA ALA A 106 -0.82 14.53 -6.59
C ALA A 106 0.44 14.03 -5.87
N ALA A 107 1.14 14.89 -5.12
CA ALA A 107 2.29 14.50 -4.33
C ALA A 107 1.91 13.52 -3.21
N TRP A 108 0.77 13.77 -2.55
CA TRP A 108 0.24 12.87 -1.52
C TRP A 108 -0.13 11.50 -2.11
N GLN A 109 -0.87 11.47 -3.21
CA GLN A 109 -1.24 10.23 -3.92
C GLN A 109 0.01 9.44 -4.34
N ASN A 110 1.03 10.11 -4.89
CA ASN A 110 2.30 9.47 -5.21
C ASN A 110 2.99 8.87 -3.98
N GLY A 111 2.91 9.54 -2.83
CA GLY A 111 3.42 9.01 -1.55
C GLY A 111 2.71 7.73 -1.14
N VAL A 112 1.38 7.70 -1.22
CA VAL A 112 0.56 6.52 -0.92
C VAL A 112 0.87 5.37 -1.90
N LEU A 113 0.91 5.65 -3.20
CA LEU A 113 1.22 4.65 -4.23
C LEU A 113 2.62 4.06 -4.05
N LYS A 114 3.65 4.87 -3.79
CA LYS A 114 5.01 4.39 -3.51
C LYS A 114 5.02 3.44 -2.32
N LYS A 115 4.30 3.76 -1.24
CA LYS A 115 4.19 2.89 -0.06
C LYS A 115 3.48 1.58 -0.39
N ALA A 116 2.35 1.63 -1.09
CA ALA A 116 1.61 0.44 -1.51
C ALA A 116 2.47 -0.50 -2.37
N VAL A 117 3.20 0.05 -3.35
CA VAL A 117 4.11 -0.73 -4.22
C VAL A 117 5.23 -1.39 -3.42
N LEU A 118 5.83 -0.68 -2.46
CA LEU A 118 6.89 -1.24 -1.62
C LEU A 118 6.38 -2.39 -0.74
N VAL A 119 5.20 -2.26 -0.14
CA VAL A 119 4.57 -3.34 0.65
C VAL A 119 4.28 -4.54 -0.24
N GLN A 120 3.67 -4.31 -1.40
CA GLN A 120 3.37 -5.37 -2.36
C GLN A 120 4.64 -6.10 -2.81
N HIS A 121 5.72 -5.37 -3.08
CA HIS A 121 7.00 -5.96 -3.46
C HIS A 121 7.58 -6.83 -2.34
N ARG A 122 7.53 -6.37 -1.08
CA ARG A 122 8.02 -7.14 0.08
C ARG A 122 7.21 -8.41 0.28
N LEU A 123 5.89 -8.34 0.19
CA LEU A 123 5.00 -9.50 0.32
C LEU A 123 5.26 -10.52 -0.79
N HIS A 124 5.37 -10.05 -2.03
CA HIS A 124 5.67 -10.91 -3.17
C HIS A 124 7.01 -11.63 -3.00
N LYS A 125 8.05 -10.89 -2.57
CA LYS A 125 9.37 -11.46 -2.33
C LYS A 125 9.36 -12.51 -1.20
N ALA A 126 8.66 -12.24 -0.10
CA ALA A 126 8.52 -13.21 0.98
C ALA A 126 7.76 -14.47 0.53
N GLN A 127 6.73 -14.32 -0.30
CA GLN A 127 6.00 -15.43 -0.89
C GLN A 127 6.89 -16.26 -1.82
N GLU A 128 7.69 -15.61 -2.67
CA GLU A 128 8.67 -16.29 -3.51
C GLU A 128 9.68 -17.10 -2.69
N GLU A 129 10.22 -16.51 -1.63
CA GLU A 129 11.19 -17.18 -0.74
C GLU A 129 10.55 -18.40 -0.05
N ALA A 130 9.33 -18.26 0.48
CA ALA A 130 8.58 -19.37 1.08
C ALA A 130 8.30 -20.49 0.06
N ASN A 131 7.93 -20.13 -1.18
CA ASN A 131 7.67 -21.11 -2.24
C ASN A 131 8.96 -21.84 -2.65
N ARG A 132 10.09 -21.12 -2.76
CA ARG A 132 11.40 -21.72 -3.02
C ARG A 132 11.78 -22.72 -1.93
N GLU A 133 11.57 -22.36 -0.66
CA GLU A 133 11.85 -23.26 0.46
C GLU A 133 10.96 -24.49 0.46
N LEU A 134 9.65 -24.33 0.21
CA LEU A 134 8.73 -25.46 0.09
C LEU A 134 9.16 -26.42 -1.03
N ARG A 135 9.57 -25.90 -2.18
CA ARG A 135 10.08 -26.72 -3.30
C ARG A 135 11.33 -27.51 -2.91
N ARG A 136 12.27 -26.91 -2.15
CA ARG A 136 13.45 -27.62 -1.64
C ARG A 136 13.05 -28.75 -0.69
N GLN A 137 12.12 -28.50 0.22
CA GLN A 137 11.65 -29.52 1.17
C GLN A 137 10.94 -30.67 0.46
N VAL A 138 10.12 -30.38 -0.55
CA VAL A 138 9.49 -31.40 -1.40
C VAL A 138 10.55 -32.24 -2.12
N ALA A 139 11.56 -31.62 -2.73
CA ALA A 139 12.66 -32.35 -3.37
C ALA A 139 13.41 -33.26 -2.38
N ALA A 140 13.77 -32.75 -1.21
CA ALA A 140 14.43 -33.53 -0.16
C ALA A 140 13.55 -34.67 0.38
N CYS A 141 12.23 -34.50 0.41
CA CYS A 141 11.30 -35.57 0.77
C CYS A 141 11.23 -36.65 -0.31
N GLN A 142 11.19 -36.27 -1.58
CA GLN A 142 11.19 -37.19 -2.72
C GLN A 142 12.46 -38.03 -2.77
N GLU A 143 13.63 -37.43 -2.52
CA GLU A 143 14.90 -38.18 -2.45
C GLU A 143 14.92 -39.20 -1.31
N ARG A 144 14.41 -38.83 -0.14
CA ARG A 144 14.28 -39.76 0.99
C ARG A 144 13.35 -40.93 0.68
N ALA A 145 12.23 -40.67 0.00
CA ALA A 145 11.31 -41.72 -0.45
C ALA A 145 12.02 -42.70 -1.40
N ARG A 146 12.72 -42.19 -2.43
CA ARG A 146 13.49 -43.02 -3.37
C ARG A 146 14.54 -43.88 -2.67
N LYS A 147 15.24 -43.34 -1.67
CA LYS A 147 16.22 -44.09 -0.89
C LYS A 147 15.56 -45.23 -0.12
N LEU A 148 14.47 -44.94 0.59
CA LEU A 148 13.74 -45.96 1.35
C LEU A 148 13.14 -47.05 0.43
N GLU A 149 12.68 -46.68 -0.76
CA GLU A 149 12.23 -47.62 -1.78
C GLU A 149 13.36 -48.57 -2.21
N ALA A 150 14.56 -48.02 -2.47
CA ALA A 150 15.73 -48.83 -2.82
C ALA A 150 16.19 -49.75 -1.67
N ASP A 151 16.24 -49.22 -0.44
CA ASP A 151 16.62 -50.00 0.75
C ASP A 151 15.63 -51.13 1.03
N ASN A 152 14.32 -50.85 0.94
CA ASN A 152 13.27 -51.85 1.13
C ASN A 152 13.32 -52.93 0.03
N TYR A 153 13.52 -52.53 -1.23
CA TYR A 153 13.73 -53.48 -2.32
C TYR A 153 14.94 -54.38 -2.07
N ALA A 154 16.10 -53.82 -1.71
CA ALA A 154 17.31 -54.59 -1.40
C ALA A 154 17.07 -55.59 -0.26
N LEU A 155 16.45 -55.15 0.84
CA LEU A 155 16.07 -56.02 1.95
C LEU A 155 15.12 -57.14 1.52
N SER A 156 14.11 -56.85 0.70
CA SER A 156 13.16 -57.85 0.20
C SER A 156 13.85 -58.93 -0.66
N VAL A 157 14.84 -58.53 -1.46
CA VAL A 157 15.65 -59.45 -2.26
C VAL A 157 16.53 -60.31 -1.36
N HIS A 158 17.22 -59.71 -0.38
CA HIS A 158 18.03 -60.45 0.58
C HIS A 158 17.22 -61.44 1.42
N LEU A 159 16.02 -61.05 1.88
CA LEU A 159 15.13 -61.95 2.62
C LEU A 159 14.68 -63.13 1.76
N ARG A 160 14.30 -62.89 0.51
CA ARG A 160 13.95 -63.96 -0.43
C ARG A 160 15.13 -64.89 -0.67
N GLN A 161 16.33 -64.34 -0.85
CA GLN A 161 17.54 -65.11 -1.06
C GLN A 161 17.92 -65.93 0.19
N ALA A 162 17.75 -65.37 1.39
CA ALA A 162 17.94 -66.08 2.66
C ALA A 162 16.90 -67.21 2.87
N GLN A 163 15.64 -67.00 2.47
CA GLN A 163 14.62 -68.06 2.50
C GLN A 163 14.90 -69.17 1.49
N GLN A 164 15.47 -68.84 0.33
CA GLN A 164 15.82 -69.82 -0.70
C GLN A 164 17.17 -70.52 -0.44
N SER A 165 18.12 -69.85 0.21
CA SER A 165 19.38 -70.47 0.67
C SER A 165 19.20 -71.23 1.98
N SER A 166 18.19 -70.87 2.77
CA SER A 166 17.59 -71.72 3.81
C SER A 166 16.70 -72.78 3.15
N MET A 167 17.29 -73.63 2.30
CA MET A 167 16.66 -74.86 1.84
C MET A 167 16.46 -75.82 3.03
N PRO A 168 15.41 -76.67 2.98
CA PRO A 168 14.73 -77.21 4.15
C PRO A 168 15.52 -78.33 4.82
N GLY A 169 16.19 -78.00 5.92
CA GLY A 169 16.67 -78.99 6.86
C GLY A 169 15.52 -79.47 7.76
N ARG A 170 14.89 -80.59 7.40
CA ARG A 170 14.21 -81.51 8.32
C ARG A 170 13.23 -80.88 9.33
N PHE A 171 12.00 -80.61 8.91
CA PHE A 171 10.90 -80.95 9.82
C PHE A 171 10.68 -82.46 9.68
N HIS A 172 11.19 -83.22 10.64
CA HIS A 172 10.68 -84.56 10.89
C HIS A 172 9.27 -84.40 11.47
N PRO A 173 8.22 -84.93 10.84
CA PRO A 173 7.00 -85.22 11.56
C PRO A 173 7.33 -86.43 12.45
N GLU A 174 7.56 -86.18 13.74
CA GLU A 174 7.55 -87.24 14.74
C GLU A 174 6.25 -88.04 14.58
N VAL A 175 6.44 -89.33 14.35
CA VAL A 175 5.41 -90.35 14.29
C VAL A 175 4.85 -90.50 15.70
N PHE A 176 3.57 -90.17 15.89
CA PHE A 176 2.68 -90.78 16.88
C PHE A 176 1.27 -90.84 16.30
#